data_AF-A0A9D7SEL6-F1
#
_entry.id   AF-A0A9D7SEL6-F1
#
_cell.length_a   1.000
_cell.length_b   1.000
_cell.length_c   1.000
_cell.angle_alpha   90.00
_cell.angle_beta   90.00
_cell.angle_gamma   90.00
#
_symmetry.space_group_name_H-M   'P 1'
#
loop_
_entity.id
_entity.type
_entity.pdbx_description
1 polymer ?
#
loop_
_entity_poly.entity_id
_entity_poly.type
_entity_poly.pdbx_seq_one_letter_code
_entity_poly.pdbx_strand_id
1 'polypeptide(L)'
;MNPLPLPGLDFTWNIANRAARDFYERAGGEVLEPAAELQDSLAGRVVMTTRHCVKYELGWCHLHANPEPWTRLPEPPGPFYLENGPTRLECRFDCARCRMELVLCEPREQG
;
A
#
# COMPACT_ATOMS: atom_id res chain seq x y z
N MET A 1 23.58 -7.38 -13.61
CA MET A 1 22.36 -7.66 -12.82
C MET A 1 22.63 -7.16 -11.41
N ASN A 2 21.78 -6.31 -10.86
CA ASN A 2 21.86 -5.97 -9.44
C ASN A 2 21.45 -7.21 -8.61
N PRO A 3 22.06 -7.43 -7.44
CA PRO A 3 21.64 -8.50 -6.54
C PRO A 3 20.20 -8.26 -6.07
N LEU A 4 19.45 -9.35 -5.91
CA LEU A 4 18.12 -9.30 -5.30
C LEU A 4 18.27 -8.91 -3.81
N PRO A 5 17.43 -8.01 -3.28
CA PRO A 5 17.47 -7.65 -1.87
C PRO A 5 16.86 -8.78 -1.05
N LEU A 6 17.68 -9.47 -0.27
CA LEU A 6 17.37 -10.65 0.57
C LEU A 6 18.06 -10.48 1.92
N PRO A 7 17.58 -11.07 3.04
CA PRO A 7 16.47 -12.02 3.22
C PRO A 7 15.15 -11.38 3.66
N GLY A 8 14.11 -12.20 3.88
CA GLY A 8 12.81 -11.79 4.44
C GLY A 8 11.77 -11.42 3.38
N LEU A 9 11.36 -12.41 2.59
CA LEU A 9 10.40 -12.24 1.49
C LEU A 9 8.97 -12.45 2.00
N ASP A 10 8.23 -11.36 2.12
CA ASP A 10 6.81 -11.38 2.46
C ASP A 10 5.90 -11.49 1.23
N PHE A 11 4.60 -11.31 1.43
CA PHE A 11 3.58 -11.45 0.40
C PHE A 11 3.71 -10.47 -0.77
N THR A 12 4.43 -9.36 -0.58
CA THR A 12 4.63 -8.33 -1.63
C THR A 12 5.52 -8.81 -2.77
N TRP A 13 6.21 -9.94 -2.58
CA TRP A 13 7.10 -10.56 -3.56
C TRP A 13 6.40 -11.44 -4.60
N ASN A 14 5.09 -11.60 -4.49
CA ASN A 14 4.26 -12.35 -5.45
C ASN A 14 4.76 -13.80 -5.68
N ILE A 15 5.12 -14.49 -4.60
CA ILE A 15 5.58 -15.87 -4.64
C ILE A 15 4.35 -16.80 -4.64
N ALA A 16 3.75 -16.93 -5.82
CA ALA A 16 2.46 -17.59 -6.03
C ALA A 16 2.56 -19.10 -6.34
N ASN A 17 3.75 -19.60 -6.64
CA ASN A 17 3.95 -20.98 -7.08
C ASN A 17 5.35 -21.52 -6.73
N ARG A 18 5.53 -22.84 -6.91
CA ARG A 18 6.78 -23.53 -6.59
C ARG A 18 7.98 -23.00 -7.38
N ALA A 19 7.81 -22.66 -8.66
CA ALA A 19 8.91 -22.17 -9.49
C ALA A 19 9.44 -20.81 -9.00
N ALA A 20 8.54 -19.92 -8.56
CA ALA A 20 8.92 -18.64 -7.96
C ALA A 20 9.64 -18.85 -6.62
N ARG A 21 9.12 -19.75 -5.76
CA ARG A 21 9.77 -20.09 -4.49
C ARG A 21 11.19 -20.61 -4.71
N ASP A 22 11.34 -21.61 -5.58
CA ASP A 22 12.65 -22.20 -5.87
C ASP A 22 13.63 -21.16 -6.44
N PHE A 23 13.14 -20.17 -7.21
CA PHE A 23 13.94 -19.08 -7.74
C PHE A 23 14.50 -18.19 -6.62
N TYR A 24 13.65 -17.74 -5.70
CA TYR A 24 14.07 -16.86 -4.61
C TYR A 24 14.92 -17.57 -3.56
N GLU A 25 14.59 -18.82 -3.21
CA GLU A 25 15.37 -19.61 -2.25
C GLU A 25 16.78 -19.92 -2.76
N ARG A 26 16.93 -20.24 -4.07
CA ARG A 26 18.27 -20.38 -4.70
C ARG A 26 19.09 -19.09 -4.67
N ALA A 27 18.44 -17.94 -4.65
CA ALA A 27 19.11 -16.64 -4.53
C ALA A 27 19.51 -16.29 -3.09
N GLY A 28 19.17 -17.13 -2.10
CA GLY A 28 19.41 -16.89 -0.67
C GLY A 28 18.23 -16.25 0.06
N GLY A 29 17.05 -16.24 -0.56
CA GLY A 29 15.83 -15.69 0.02
C GLY A 29 15.17 -16.65 1.00
N GLU A 30 14.62 -16.10 2.06
CA GLU A 30 13.73 -16.81 2.97
C GLU A 30 12.31 -16.34 2.72
N VAL A 31 11.42 -17.24 2.31
CA VAL A 31 10.01 -16.93 2.03
C VAL A 31 9.20 -17.07 3.32
N LEU A 32 8.77 -15.93 3.85
CA LEU A 32 8.03 -15.83 5.11
C LEU A 32 6.52 -15.96 4.90
N GLU A 33 6.00 -15.39 3.80
CA GLU A 33 4.58 -15.38 3.50
C GLU A 33 4.32 -15.75 2.03
N PRO A 34 3.19 -16.41 1.71
CA PRO A 34 2.78 -16.62 0.33
C PRO A 34 2.26 -15.31 -0.30
N ALA A 35 2.14 -15.30 -1.63
CA ALA A 35 1.59 -14.17 -2.37
C ALA A 35 0.20 -13.72 -1.85
N ALA A 36 -0.11 -12.44 -2.04
CA ALA A 36 -1.35 -11.80 -1.62
C ALA A 36 -2.61 -12.60 -1.95
N GLU A 37 -2.72 -13.11 -3.18
CA GLU A 37 -3.87 -13.84 -3.70
C GLU A 37 -4.07 -15.23 -3.08
N LEU A 38 -3.07 -15.73 -2.34
CA LEU A 38 -3.13 -17.01 -1.62
C LEU A 38 -3.49 -16.82 -0.14
N GLN A 39 -3.71 -15.60 0.33
CA GLN A 39 -4.06 -15.30 1.71
C GLN A 39 -5.56 -15.10 1.88
N ASP A 40 -6.10 -15.56 3.01
CA ASP A 40 -7.53 -15.41 3.34
C ASP A 40 -7.94 -13.94 3.52
N SER A 41 -7.02 -13.11 4.03
CA SER A 41 -7.27 -11.67 4.24
C SER A 41 -5.96 -10.88 4.31
N LEU A 42 -5.99 -9.67 3.75
CA LEU A 42 -4.94 -8.67 3.88
C LEU A 42 -5.38 -7.49 4.74
N ALA A 43 -6.46 -7.63 5.51
CA ALA A 43 -6.96 -6.57 6.37
C ALA A 43 -5.85 -6.10 7.34
N GLY A 44 -5.73 -4.78 7.50
CA GLY A 44 -4.69 -4.12 8.28
C GLY A 44 -3.31 -4.06 7.59
N ARG A 45 -3.11 -4.70 6.43
CA ARG A 45 -1.83 -4.68 5.69
C ARG A 45 -1.78 -3.50 4.71
N VAL A 46 -0.57 -2.97 4.48
CA VAL A 46 -0.31 -2.04 3.38
C VAL A 46 -0.35 -2.83 2.07
N VAL A 47 -1.33 -2.55 1.22
CA VAL A 47 -1.51 -3.24 -0.07
C VAL A 47 -0.95 -2.44 -1.24
N MET A 48 -0.64 -1.16 -1.04
CA MET A 48 -0.02 -0.31 -2.04
C MET A 48 0.78 0.82 -1.38
N THR A 49 1.96 1.10 -1.92
CA THR A 49 2.73 2.31 -1.61
C THR A 49 2.90 3.09 -2.90
N THR A 50 2.59 4.38 -2.89
CA THR A 50 2.65 5.23 -4.08
C THR A 50 3.18 6.62 -3.77
N ARG A 51 3.80 7.25 -4.77
CA ARG A 51 4.17 8.68 -4.71
C ARG A 51 2.98 9.60 -4.99
N HIS A 52 1.93 9.08 -5.63
CA HIS A 52 0.70 9.84 -5.81
C HIS A 52 0.10 10.15 -4.43
N CYS A 53 -0.26 11.40 -4.18
CA CYS A 53 -0.67 11.87 -2.86
C CYS A 53 -2.00 12.61 -2.95
N VAL A 54 -3.05 12.02 -2.38
CA VAL A 54 -4.40 12.62 -2.38
C VAL A 54 -4.42 13.98 -1.68
N LYS A 55 -3.62 14.18 -0.62
CA LYS A 55 -3.47 15.51 -0.01
C LYS A 55 -2.89 16.54 -0.97
N TYR A 56 -1.93 16.16 -1.82
CA TYR A 56 -1.40 17.09 -2.82
C TYR A 56 -2.46 17.45 -3.87
N GLU A 57 -3.15 16.45 -4.43
CA GLU A 57 -4.22 16.68 -5.41
C GLU A 57 -5.35 17.57 -4.86
N LEU A 58 -5.68 17.41 -3.58
CA LEU A 58 -6.72 18.19 -2.90
C LEU A 58 -6.23 19.53 -2.34
N GLY A 59 -4.95 19.87 -2.48
CA GLY A 59 -4.38 21.13 -1.98
C GLY A 59 -4.12 21.17 -0.47
N TRP A 60 -4.12 20.01 0.19
CA TRP A 60 -3.89 19.83 1.63
C TRP A 60 -2.45 19.45 1.99
N CYS A 61 -1.56 19.35 1.01
CA CYS A 61 -0.15 19.09 1.28
C CYS A 61 0.53 20.35 1.88
N HIS A 62 1.06 20.22 3.09
CA HIS A 62 1.77 21.32 3.77
C HIS A 62 3.22 21.51 3.29
N LEU A 63 3.81 20.53 2.61
CA LEU A 63 5.18 20.59 2.10
C LEU A 63 5.25 21.12 0.66
N HIS A 64 4.23 20.84 -0.15
CA HIS A 64 4.19 21.17 -1.57
C HIS A 64 2.85 21.78 -1.93
N ALA A 65 2.85 23.03 -2.41
CA ALA A 65 1.65 23.68 -2.91
C ALA A 65 1.28 23.10 -4.28
N ASN A 66 0.03 22.67 -4.44
CA ASN A 66 -0.52 22.32 -5.75
C ASN A 66 -1.10 23.61 -6.39
N PRO A 67 -0.64 24.03 -7.58
CA PRO A 67 -1.16 25.22 -8.26
C PRO A 67 -2.60 25.06 -8.75
N GLU A 68 -3.05 23.82 -8.99
CA GLU A 68 -4.38 23.50 -9.52
C GLU A 68 -5.05 22.40 -8.68
N PRO A 69 -5.37 22.68 -7.39
CA PRO A 69 -5.97 21.67 -6.53
C PRO A 69 -7.41 21.40 -6.93
N TRP A 70 -7.84 20.16 -6.78
CA TRP A 70 -9.22 19.73 -7.12
C TRP A 70 -10.27 20.36 -6.21
N THR A 71 -9.88 20.79 -5.01
CA THR A 71 -10.75 21.48 -4.06
C THR A 71 -10.03 22.67 -3.44
N ARG A 72 -10.81 23.64 -2.94
CA ARG A 72 -10.33 24.78 -2.14
C ARG A 72 -10.80 24.70 -0.68
N LEU A 73 -11.43 23.60 -0.30
CA LEU A 73 -11.89 23.39 1.06
C LEU A 73 -10.71 23.11 1.98
N PRO A 74 -10.78 23.50 3.26
CA PRO A 74 -9.76 23.15 4.25
C PRO A 74 -9.71 21.62 4.44
N GLU A 75 -8.54 21.13 4.87
CA GLU A 75 -8.36 19.71 5.19
C GLU A 75 -9.32 19.30 6.32
N PRO A 76 -10.20 18.31 6.12
CA PRO A 76 -11.07 17.81 7.18
C PRO A 76 -10.25 17.05 8.23
N PRO A 77 -10.68 17.04 9.50
CA PRO A 77 -10.01 16.25 10.52
C PRO A 77 -10.23 14.75 10.30
N GLY A 78 -9.24 13.94 10.69
CA GLY A 78 -9.35 12.48 10.74
C GLY A 78 -8.66 11.74 9.59
N PRO A 79 -8.79 10.40 9.56
CA PRO A 79 -8.22 9.57 8.52
C PRO A 79 -8.97 9.72 7.18
N PHE A 80 -8.23 9.56 6.09
CA PHE A 80 -8.78 9.56 4.73
C PHE A 80 -8.99 8.13 4.26
N TYR A 81 -10.05 7.92 3.47
CA TYR A 81 -10.34 6.61 2.90
C TYR A 81 -10.61 6.71 1.41
N LEU A 82 -10.12 5.74 0.64
CA LEU A 82 -10.62 5.43 -0.70
C LEU A 82 -11.64 4.32 -0.58
N GLU A 83 -12.82 4.52 -1.16
CA GLU A 83 -13.90 3.54 -1.18
C GLU A 83 -14.22 3.16 -2.63
N ASN A 84 -14.28 1.87 -2.90
CA ASN A 84 -14.70 1.32 -4.19
C ASN A 84 -15.54 0.06 -3.95
N GLY A 85 -16.86 0.23 -3.95
CA GLY A 85 -17.80 -0.83 -3.61
C GLY A 85 -17.56 -1.36 -2.18
N PRO A 86 -17.32 -2.67 -1.99
CA PRO A 86 -17.04 -3.24 -0.67
C PRO A 86 -15.62 -2.93 -0.15
N THR A 87 -14.73 -2.47 -1.03
CA THR A 87 -13.33 -2.22 -0.68
C THR A 87 -13.18 -0.84 -0.06
N ARG A 88 -12.58 -0.80 1.14
CA ARG A 88 -12.22 0.43 1.84
C ARG A 88 -10.73 0.40 2.17
N LEU A 89 -10.02 1.46 1.78
CA LEU A 89 -8.59 1.62 1.97
C LEU A 89 -8.32 2.86 2.81
N GLU A 90 -7.65 2.73 3.94
CA GLU A 90 -7.15 3.87 4.72
C GLU A 90 -5.91 4.45 4.03
N CYS A 91 -5.92 5.76 3.77
CA CYS A 91 -4.76 6.48 3.25
C CYS A 91 -3.88 6.95 4.40
N ARG A 92 -2.68 6.38 4.52
CA ARG A 92 -1.64 6.83 5.44
C ARG A 92 -0.58 7.63 4.68
N PHE A 93 -0.11 8.71 5.29
CA PHE A 93 0.80 9.65 4.64
C PHE A 93 2.13 9.67 5.39
N ASP A 94 3.19 9.20 4.73
CA ASP A 94 4.57 9.40 5.18
C ASP A 94 5.15 10.59 4.42
N CYS A 95 4.89 11.78 4.97
CA CYS A 95 5.34 13.05 4.40
C CYS A 95 6.87 13.17 4.37
N ALA A 96 7.59 12.51 5.30
CA ALA A 96 9.05 12.54 5.34
C ALA A 96 9.67 11.81 4.13
N ARG A 97 9.01 10.75 3.64
CA ARG A 97 9.41 10.03 2.43
C ARG A 97 8.60 10.39 1.19
N CYS A 98 7.72 11.40 1.29
CA CYS A 98 6.80 11.84 0.23
C CYS A 98 6.07 10.65 -0.44
N ARG A 99 5.40 9.83 0.38
CA ARG A 99 4.64 8.67 -0.09
C ARG A 99 3.32 8.50 0.66
N MET A 100 2.37 7.90 -0.03
CA MET A 100 1.08 7.47 0.50
C MET A 100 1.03 5.94 0.52
N GLU A 101 0.64 5.39 1.66
CA GLU A 101 0.39 3.97 1.88
C GLU A 101 -1.12 3.74 1.93
N LEU A 102 -1.60 2.72 1.23
CA LEU A 102 -3.00 2.30 1.27
C LEU A 102 -3.11 1.03 2.10
N VAL A 103 -3.88 1.10 3.18
CA VAL A 103 -4.08 -0.02 4.11
C VAL A 103 -5.47 -0.58 3.91
N LEU A 104 -5.58 -1.89 3.69
CA LEU A 104 -6.87 -2.54 3.54
C LEU A 104 -7.62 -2.53 4.88
N CYS A 105 -8.81 -1.93 4.92
CA CYS A 105 -9.66 -2.00 6.10
C CYS A 105 -10.33 -3.37 6.21
N GLU A 106 -10.78 -3.72 7.41
CA GLU A 106 -11.63 -4.89 7.58
C GLU A 106 -12.92 -4.74 6.75
N PRO A 107 -13.45 -5.86 6.19
CA PRO A 107 -14.73 -5.85 5.51
C PRO A 107 -15.79 -5.28 6.46
N ARG A 108 -16.61 -4.34 5.96
CA ARG A 108 -17.76 -3.85 6.73
C ARG A 108 -18.75 -5.01 6.89
N GLU A 109 -18.96 -5.50 8.12
CA GLU A 109 -20.06 -6.41 8.41
C GLU A 109 -21.38 -5.74 8.00
N GLN A 110 -22.01 -6.29 6.96
CA GLN A 110 -23.35 -5.90 6.55
C GLN A 110 -24.31 -6.58 7.52
N GLY A 111 -24.81 -5.83 8.51
CA GLY A 111 -25.97 -6.21 9.30
C GLY A 111 -27.26 -6.20 8.48
#